data_AF-A0A1H5ZNG2-F1
#
_entry.id   AF-A0A1H5ZNG2-F1
#
_cell.length_a   1.000
_cell.length_b   1.000
_cell.length_c   1.000
_cell.angle_alpha   90.00
_cell.angle_beta   90.00
_cell.angle_gamma   90.00
#
_symmetry.space_group_name_H-M   'P 1'
#
loop_
_entity.id
_entity.type
_entity.pdbx_description
1 polymer ?
#
loop_
_entity_poly.entity_id
_entity_poly.type
_entity_poly.pdbx_seq_one_letter_code
_entity_poly.pdbx_strand_id
1 'polypeptide(L)'
;MNTDQGSQFTSFAWTDRLRRSCVRVSMDGKGRFLDNIFVERLWRSLKCECVYLHAWETGSEARTGVGKWIEFYNRKRPHSALGGKPPAVVYWLRKDETQPGQQEQRVA
;
A
#
# COMPACT_ATOMS: atom_id res chain seq x y z
N MET A 1 -0.36 -1.23 10.98
CA MET A 1 -1.26 -1.45 9.84
C MET A 1 -2.56 -0.74 10.14
N ASN A 2 -2.91 0.21 9.28
CA ASN A 2 -4.19 0.91 9.33
C ASN A 2 -5.17 0.25 8.35
N THR A 3 -6.42 0.05 8.79
CA THR A 3 -7.51 -0.55 8.00
C THR A 3 -8.84 0.09 8.37
N ASP A 4 -9.84 -0.06 7.51
CA ASP A 4 -11.24 0.22 7.89
C ASP A 4 -11.77 -0.84 8.88
N GLN A 5 -13.02 -0.64 9.33
CA GLN A 5 -13.71 -1.52 10.30
C GLN A 5 -14.53 -2.65 9.64
N GLY A 6 -14.25 -3.00 8.38
CA GLY A 6 -14.91 -4.06 7.66
C GLY A 6 -14.80 -5.42 8.36
N SER A 7 -15.74 -6.31 8.08
CA SER A 7 -15.83 -7.63 8.74
C SER A 7 -14.57 -8.48 8.55
N GLN A 8 -13.87 -8.35 7.41
CA GLN A 8 -12.62 -9.05 7.16
C GLN A 8 -11.50 -8.58 8.09
N PHE A 9 -11.34 -7.26 8.26
CA PHE A 9 -10.27 -6.67 9.08
C PHE A 9 -10.56 -6.67 10.58
N THR A 10 -11.82 -6.85 10.97
CA THR A 10 -12.23 -7.05 12.37
C THR A 10 -12.26 -8.53 12.77
N SER A 11 -12.05 -9.45 11.84
CA SER A 11 -12.04 -10.89 12.11
C SER A 11 -10.88 -11.32 13.03
N PHE A 12 -11.11 -12.40 13.79
CA PHE A 12 -10.07 -12.99 14.64
C PHE A 12 -8.86 -13.48 13.81
N ALA A 13 -9.12 -14.18 12.70
CA ALA A 13 -8.07 -14.71 11.85
C ALA A 13 -7.10 -13.63 11.35
N TRP A 14 -7.63 -12.46 10.99
CA TRP A 14 -6.82 -11.31 10.58
C TRP A 14 -6.04 -10.69 11.74
N THR A 15 -6.74 -10.36 12.83
CA THR A 15 -6.13 -9.65 13.96
C THR A 15 -5.10 -10.50 14.70
N ASP A 16 -5.34 -11.80 14.86
CA ASP A 16 -4.38 -12.75 15.44
C ASP A 16 -3.10 -12.85 14.61
N ARG A 17 -3.22 -12.92 13.28
CA ARG A 17 -2.06 -12.97 12.38
C ARG A 17 -1.17 -11.73 12.51
N LEU A 18 -1.77 -10.54 12.61
CA LEU A 18 -1.03 -9.28 12.78
C LEU A 18 -0.38 -9.18 14.16
N ARG A 19 -1.07 -9.61 15.22
CA ARG A 19 -0.53 -9.66 16.59
C ARG A 19 0.69 -10.57 16.69
N ARG A 20 0.62 -11.78 16.12
CA ARG A 20 1.76 -12.72 16.06
C ARG A 20 2.95 -12.19 15.27
N SER A 21 2.71 -11.26 14.34
CA SER A 21 3.74 -10.60 13.55
C SER A 21 4.26 -9.32 14.20
N CYS A 22 3.85 -9.03 15.45
CA CYS A 22 4.16 -7.79 16.18
C CYS A 22 3.77 -6.50 15.41
N VAL A 23 2.77 -6.59 14.53
CA VAL A 23 2.28 -5.43 13.77
C VAL A 23 1.21 -4.72 14.58
N ARG A 24 1.45 -3.45 14.93
CA ARG A 24 0.44 -2.60 15.58
C ARG A 24 -0.75 -2.40 14.64
N VAL A 25 -1.95 -2.76 15.08
CA VAL A 25 -3.20 -2.53 14.34
C VAL A 25 -3.82 -1.22 14.80
N SER A 26 -4.25 -0.40 13.84
CA SER A 26 -5.06 0.79 14.06
C SER A 26 -6.23 0.74 13.10
N MET A 27 -7.44 1.09 13.52
CA MET A 27 -8.61 1.13 12.63
C MET A 27 -9.15 2.54 12.53
N ASP A 28 -9.69 2.87 11.37
CA ASP A 28 -10.31 4.18 11.12
C ASP A 28 -11.47 4.41 12.07
N GLY A 29 -11.70 5.67 12.46
CA GLY A 29 -12.90 5.98 13.22
C GLY A 29 -14.15 5.84 12.36
N LYS A 30 -15.29 5.51 12.98
CA LYS A 30 -16.57 5.49 12.28
C LYS A 30 -16.85 6.87 11.67
N GLY A 31 -17.08 6.92 10.35
CA GLY A 31 -17.32 8.16 9.61
C GLY A 31 -16.08 9.00 9.26
N ARG A 32 -14.86 8.49 9.50
CA ARG A 32 -13.61 9.22 9.20
C ARG A 32 -13.02 8.83 7.84
N PHE A 33 -13.66 9.26 6.75
CA PHE A 33 -13.20 8.97 5.37
C PHE A 33 -11.78 9.47 5.06
N LEU A 34 -11.29 10.49 5.79
CA LEU A 34 -9.95 11.04 5.60
C LEU A 34 -8.84 10.02 5.88
N ASP A 35 -9.06 9.08 6.79
CA ASP A 35 -8.04 8.09 7.14
C ASP A 35 -7.77 7.14 5.95
N ASN A 36 -8.78 6.92 5.08
CA ASN A 36 -8.71 6.04 3.91
C ASN A 36 -8.40 6.76 2.59
N ILE A 37 -8.29 8.10 2.59
CA ILE A 37 -8.24 8.93 1.37
C ILE A 37 -7.10 8.55 0.40
N PHE A 38 -5.96 8.10 0.92
CA PHE A 38 -4.82 7.70 0.11
C PHE A 38 -5.10 6.42 -0.67
N VAL A 39 -5.70 5.44 -0.01
CA VAL A 39 -6.06 4.15 -0.60
C VAL A 39 -7.22 4.34 -1.59
N GLU A 40 -8.21 5.17 -1.26
CA GLU A 40 -9.29 5.52 -2.18
C GLU A 40 -8.79 6.20 -3.45
N ARG A 41 -7.81 7.11 -3.35
CA ARG A 41 -7.19 7.75 -4.51
C ARG A 41 -6.48 6.73 -5.40
N LEU A 42 -5.77 5.77 -4.82
CA LEU A 42 -5.15 4.66 -5.57
C LEU A 42 -6.21 3.85 -6.33
N TRP A 43 -7.27 3.42 -5.64
CA TRP A 43 -8.33 2.61 -6.25
C TRP A 43 -9.10 3.36 -7.34
N ARG A 44 -9.33 4.66 -7.17
CA ARG A 44 -9.93 5.49 -8.21
C ARG A 44 -9.05 5.50 -9.48
N SER A 45 -7.76 5.76 -9.34
CA SER A 45 -6.82 5.72 -10.47
C SER A 45 -6.80 4.34 -11.14
N LEU A 46 -6.70 3.24 -10.38
CA LEU A 46 -6.71 1.90 -10.95
C LEU A 46 -7.99 1.63 -11.75
N LYS A 47 -9.15 1.99 -11.20
CA LYS A 47 -10.43 1.72 -11.86
C LYS A 47 -10.57 2.52 -13.15
N CYS A 48 -10.32 3.83 -13.10
CA CYS A 48 -10.48 4.70 -14.26
C CYS A 48 -9.41 4.47 -15.34
N GLU A 49 -8.18 4.17 -14.95
CA GLU A 49 -7.03 4.09 -15.87
C GLU A 49 -6.76 2.65 -16.34
N CYS A 50 -7.35 1.63 -15.72
CA CYS A 50 -7.18 0.23 -16.10
C CYS A 50 -8.51 -0.52 -16.17
N VAL A 51 -9.21 -0.70 -15.05
CA VAL A 51 -10.32 -1.67 -14.99
C VAL A 51 -11.45 -1.31 -15.95
N TYR A 52 -11.85 -0.04 -16.03
CA TYR A 52 -12.98 0.38 -16.86
C TYR A 52 -12.63 0.50 -18.35
N LEU A 53 -11.35 0.47 -18.71
CA LEU A 53 -10.91 0.56 -20.10
C LEU A 53 -10.81 -0.80 -20.79
N HIS A 54 -11.01 -1.90 -20.07
CA HIS A 54 -10.79 -3.25 -20.57
C HIS A 54 -12.00 -4.14 -20.29
N ALA A 55 -12.39 -4.93 -21.29
CA ALA A 55 -13.36 -6.00 -21.17
C ALA A 55 -12.63 -7.34 -21.05
N TRP A 56 -12.21 -7.69 -19.82
CA TRP A 56 -11.48 -8.91 -19.55
C TRP A 56 -12.36 -10.15 -19.76
N GLU A 57 -11.86 -11.16 -20.45
CA GLU A 57 -12.59 -12.42 -20.64
C GLU A 57 -12.39 -13.37 -19.44
N THR A 58 -11.25 -13.27 -18.76
CA THR A 58 -10.91 -14.14 -17.64
C THR A 58 -10.29 -13.39 -16.45
N GLY A 59 -10.41 -13.98 -15.26
CA GLY A 59 -9.76 -13.45 -14.06
C GLY A 59 -8.22 -13.44 -14.15
N SER A 60 -7.63 -14.35 -14.92
CA SER A 60 -6.18 -14.40 -15.16
C SER A 60 -5.71 -13.22 -16.01
N GLU A 61 -6.50 -12.85 -17.00
CA GLU A 61 -6.25 -11.68 -17.84
C GLU A 61 -6.35 -10.40 -17.01
N ALA A 62 -7.44 -10.25 -16.24
CA ALA A 62 -7.63 -9.14 -15.31
C ALA A 62 -6.48 -9.02 -14.30
N ARG A 63 -6.04 -10.15 -13.72
CA ARG A 63 -4.89 -10.19 -12.81
C ARG A 63 -3.61 -9.69 -13.48
N THR A 64 -3.38 -10.10 -14.73
CA THR A 64 -2.20 -9.66 -15.49
C THR A 64 -2.26 -8.17 -15.81
N GLY A 65 -3.43 -7.67 -16.25
CA GLY A 65 -3.65 -6.26 -16.53
C GLY A 65 -3.47 -5.37 -15.31
N VAL A 66 -4.11 -5.73 -14.20
CA VAL A 66 -3.96 -5.03 -12.91
C VAL A 66 -2.49 -5.08 -12.44
N GLY A 67 -1.82 -6.22 -12.57
CA GLY A 67 -0.41 -6.37 -12.22
C GLY A 67 0.50 -5.40 -13.01
N LYS A 68 0.32 -5.31 -14.33
CA LYS A 68 1.04 -4.37 -15.19
C LYS A 68 0.77 -2.92 -14.78
N TRP A 69 -0.49 -2.58 -14.46
CA TRP A 69 -0.84 -1.24 -14.03
C TRP A 69 -0.20 -0.88 -12.67
N ILE A 70 -0.18 -1.81 -11.71
CA ILE A 70 0.46 -1.60 -10.40
C ILE A 70 1.98 -1.42 -10.55
N GLU A 71 2.63 -2.16 -11.45
CA GLU A 71 4.05 -1.96 -11.75
C GLU A 71 4.29 -0.56 -12.32
N PHE A 72 3.48 -0.13 -13.30
CA PHE A 72 3.55 1.21 -13.86
C PHE A 72 3.35 2.28 -12.77
N TYR A 73 2.31 2.15 -11.94
CA TYR A 73 1.99 3.09 -10.86
C TYR A 73 3.17 3.27 -9.91
N ASN A 74 3.79 2.17 -9.47
CA ASN A 74 4.86 2.24 -8.49
C ASN A 74 6.22 2.63 -9.06
N ARG A 75 6.54 2.23 -10.30
CA ARG A 75 7.90 2.33 -10.84
C ARG A 75 8.09 3.39 -11.92
N LYS A 76 7.02 3.85 -12.56
CA LYS A 76 7.09 4.73 -13.74
C LYS A 76 6.22 5.98 -13.65
N ARG A 77 5.07 5.91 -12.97
CA ARG A 77 4.12 7.03 -12.89
C ARG A 77 4.74 8.21 -12.11
N PRO A 78 4.76 9.42 -12.68
CA PRO A 78 5.18 10.61 -11.94
C PRO A 78 4.08 11.07 -10.97
N HIS A 79 4.46 11.43 -9.75
CA HIS A 79 3.55 11.97 -8.74
C HIS A 79 3.96 13.39 -8.36
N SER A 80 3.07 14.37 -8.55
CA SER A 80 3.33 15.77 -8.20
C SER A 80 3.67 15.95 -6.71
N ALA A 81 2.94 15.26 -5.82
CA ALA A 81 3.22 15.24 -4.39
C ALA A 81 4.60 14.65 -4.01
N LEU A 82 5.26 13.96 -4.94
CA LEU A 82 6.59 13.36 -4.79
C LEU A 82 7.65 14.06 -5.65
N GLY A 83 7.40 15.30 -6.09
CA GLY A 83 8.32 16.05 -6.94
C GLY A 83 8.53 15.39 -8.32
N GLY A 84 7.49 14.74 -8.86
CA GLY A 84 7.54 14.03 -10.13
C GLY A 84 8.16 12.64 -10.07
N LYS A 85 8.61 12.17 -8.89
CA LYS A 85 9.22 10.85 -8.74
C LYS A 85 8.17 9.73 -8.58
N PRO A 86 8.46 8.50 -9.07
CA PRO A 86 7.62 7.35 -8.78
C PRO A 86 7.64 6.94 -7.31
N PRO A 87 6.54 6.34 -6.78
CA PRO A 87 6.44 5.91 -5.38
C PRO A 87 7.58 5.00 -4.93
N ALA A 88 8.02 4.06 -5.78
CA ALA A 88 9.10 3.14 -5.44
C ALA A 88 10.41 3.88 -5.16
N VAL A 89 10.73 4.93 -5.93
CA VAL A 89 11.96 5.71 -5.72
C VAL A 89 11.96 6.35 -4.34
N VAL A 90 10.85 6.98 -3.94
CA VAL A 90 10.73 7.62 -2.62
C VAL A 90 10.75 6.60 -1.49
N TYR A 91 10.09 5.45 -1.68
CA TYR A 91 10.06 4.39 -0.67
C TYR A 91 11.44 3.83 -0.36
N TRP A 92 12.25 3.54 -1.39
CA TRP A 92 13.59 2.99 -1.20
C TRP A 92 14.55 4.03 -0.62
N LEU A 93 14.53 5.28 -1.11
CA LEU A 93 15.35 6.36 -0.53
C LEU A 93 15.12 6.54 0.98
N ARG A 94 13.86 6.52 1.42
CA ARG A 94 13.54 6.59 2.85
C ARG A 94 14.05 5.40 3.65
N LYS A 95 14.08 4.20 3.04
CA LYS A 95 14.63 3.01 3.70
C LYS A 95 16.13 3.12 3.90
N ASP A 96 16.86 3.67 2.93
CA ASP A 96 18.30 3.90 3.06
C ASP A 96 18.61 4.95 4.15
N GLU A 97 17.78 5.99 4.28
CA GLU A 97 17.89 7.00 5.36
C GLU A 97 17.58 6.44 6.75
N THR A 98 16.72 5.42 6.84
CA THR A 98 16.30 4.82 8.13
C THR A 98 17.24 3.69 8.59
N GLN A 99 18.35 3.42 7.87
CA GLN A 99 19.43 2.51 8.30
C GLN A 99 20.76 3.21 8.61
N PRO A 100 20.89 4.10 9.62
CA PRO A 100 22.18 4.39 10.20
C PRO A 100 22.46 3.42 11.36
N GLY A 101 23.41 2.49 11.17
CA GLY A 101 24.22 1.89 12.25
C GLY A 101 23.73 0.57 12.89
N GLN A 102 24.11 -0.58 12.31
CA GLN A 102 24.52 -1.73 13.12
C GLN A 102 26.02 -1.56 13.43
N GLN A 103 26.37 -0.76 14.44
CA GLN A 103 27.68 -0.85 15.09
C GLN A 103 27.66 -0.22 16.49
N GLU A 104 28.30 -0.94 17.42
CA GLU A 104 28.65 -0.62 18.81
C GLU A 104 27.57 -0.77 19.90
N GLN A 105 27.55 -1.98 20.48
CA GLN A 105 27.85 -2.18 21.91
C GLN A 105 28.43 -3.59 22.14
N ARG A 106 29.74 -3.70 21.91
CA ARG A 106 30.62 -4.45 22.84
C ARG A 106 31.18 -3.43 23.83
N VAL A 107 31.69 -3.92 24.96
CA VAL A 107 32.19 -3.26 26.20
C VAL A 107 31.08 -2.70 27.10
N ALA A 108 30.94 -3.09 28.38
CA ALA A 108 31.86 -3.76 29.31
C ALA A 108 31.08 -4.66 30.30
#